data_AF-A0A1U8L5X5-F1
#
_entry.id   AF-A0A1U8L5X5-F1
#
_cell.length_a   1.000
_cell.length_b   1.000
_cell.length_c   1.000
_cell.angle_alpha   90.00
_cell.angle_beta   90.00
_cell.angle_gamma   90.00
#
_symmetry.space_group_name_H-M   'P 1'
#
loop_
_entity.id
_entity.type
_entity.pdbx_description
1 polymer ?
#
loop_
_entity_poly.entity_id
_entity_poly.type
_entity_poly.pdbx_seq_one_letter_code
_entity_poly.pdbx_strand_id
1 'polypeptide(L)'
;MSQMQKQYYRALLQKDLEVVNAGGERKRLLNIAMQLRKCCSHPYLFQGAEPGPPYTTGDHLVTSAGKMVLLDKLLPKLKERDSRVLIFSQMTRLLDILEDYLMFRGYQYCGIDGNTGGEDRDASIEAFNKPGSEKFVFLLSTRAGGLGINLATADVVILYDSDWNPQVDLQAQDRAHRIGQKKEVQVFRFLHGVHY
;
A
#
# COMPACT_ATOMS: atom_id res chain seq x y z
N MET A 1 -0.93 15.45 -1.36
CA MET A 1 -0.80 15.29 0.11
C MET A 1 -1.97 15.99 0.78
N SER A 2 -2.56 15.36 1.81
CA SER A 2 -3.53 16.00 2.69
C SER A 2 -2.89 17.14 3.50
N GLN A 3 -3.71 17.94 4.19
CA GLN A 3 -3.20 18.98 5.10
C GLN A 3 -2.32 18.39 6.21
N MET A 4 -2.75 17.27 6.81
CA MET A 4 -2.01 16.57 7.85
C MET A 4 -0.66 16.04 7.34
N GLN A 5 -0.64 15.42 6.15
CA GLN A 5 0.62 15.01 5.52
C GLN A 5 1.56 16.20 5.30
N LYS A 6 1.05 17.34 4.83
CA LYS A 6 1.89 18.56 4.66
C LYS A 6 2.47 19.05 5.98
N GLN A 7 1.71 18.99 7.08
CA GLN A 7 2.19 19.37 8.42
C GLN A 7 3.32 18.44 8.89
N TYR A 8 3.12 17.12 8.84
CA TYR A 8 4.16 16.15 9.21
C TYR A 8 5.40 16.25 8.31
N TYR A 9 5.21 16.42 7.01
CA TYR A 9 6.31 16.54 6.05
C TYR A 9 7.19 17.76 6.35
N ARG A 10 6.56 18.93 6.62
CA ARG A 10 7.29 20.14 7.02
C ARG A 10 8.01 19.97 8.35
N ALA A 11 7.35 19.39 9.36
CA ALA A 11 7.95 19.15 10.68
C ALA A 11 9.18 18.22 10.59
N LEU A 12 9.11 17.17 9.78
CA LEU A 12 10.22 16.25 9.54
C LEU A 12 11.43 16.94 8.89
N LEU A 13 11.19 17.82 7.91
CA LEU A 13 12.26 18.59 7.28
C LEU A 13 12.86 19.64 8.22
N GLN A 14 12.03 20.32 9.01
CA GLN A 14 12.49 21.34 9.96
C GLN A 14 13.37 20.76 11.07
N LYS A 15 13.05 19.57 11.56
CA LYS A 15 13.82 18.90 12.61
C LYS A 15 15.28 18.62 12.22
N ASP A 16 15.53 18.42 10.93
CA ASP A 16 16.86 18.08 10.40
C ASP A 16 17.33 19.08 9.31
N LEU A 17 16.87 20.33 9.39
CA LEU A 17 17.07 21.35 8.35
C LEU A 17 18.56 21.58 8.01
N GLU A 18 19.42 21.64 9.02
CA GLU A 18 20.87 21.81 8.84
C GLU A 18 21.48 20.63 8.07
N VAL A 19 21.07 19.41 8.36
CA VAL A 19 21.57 18.20 7.70
C VAL A 19 21.07 18.09 6.27
N VAL A 20 19.83 18.51 6.02
CA VAL A 20 19.26 18.56 4.67
C VAL A 20 19.99 19.61 3.81
N ASN A 21 20.33 20.77 4.38
CA ASN A 21 20.92 21.87 3.64
C ASN A 21 22.45 21.77 3.48
N ALA A 22 23.18 21.37 4.52
CA ALA A 22 24.64 21.32 4.52
C ALA A 22 25.20 19.95 4.11
N GLY A 23 24.32 18.96 3.93
CA GLY A 23 24.71 17.55 3.86
C GLY A 23 25.06 17.01 5.24
N GLY A 24 24.88 15.71 5.43
CA GLY A 24 25.28 15.05 6.68
C GLY A 24 25.43 13.55 6.50
N GLU A 25 25.62 12.86 7.61
CA GLU A 25 25.88 11.43 7.60
C GLU A 25 24.82 10.65 6.81
N ARG A 26 25.28 9.77 5.91
CA ARG A 26 24.42 8.94 5.05
C ARG A 26 23.31 8.25 5.84
N LYS A 27 23.62 7.71 7.03
CA LYS A 27 22.64 7.02 7.89
C LYS A 27 21.52 7.94 8.36
N ARG A 28 21.81 9.21 8.65
CA ARG A 28 20.83 10.21 9.06
C ARG A 28 19.94 10.63 7.89
N LEU A 29 20.53 10.87 6.72
CA LEU A 29 19.78 11.17 5.49
C LEU A 29 18.83 10.02 5.09
N LEU A 30 19.29 8.77 5.20
CA LEU A 30 18.45 7.59 4.93
C LEU A 30 17.27 7.48 5.92
N ASN A 31 17.49 7.83 7.20
CA ASN A 31 16.41 7.88 8.18
C ASN A 31 15.37 8.96 7.84
N ILE A 32 15.82 10.16 7.45
CA ILE A 32 14.92 11.25 7.01
C ILE A 32 14.11 10.77 5.80
N ALA A 33 14.77 10.21 4.78
CA ALA A 33 14.09 9.65 3.60
C ALA A 33 13.03 8.61 3.98
N MET A 34 13.32 7.73 4.96
CA MET A 34 12.35 6.75 5.46
C MET A 34 11.13 7.41 6.14
N GLN A 35 11.33 8.43 6.97
CA GLN A 35 10.21 9.15 7.59
C GLN A 35 9.38 9.91 6.56
N LEU A 36 10.01 10.55 5.57
CA LEU A 36 9.30 11.21 4.48
C LEU A 36 8.48 10.19 3.67
N ARG A 37 9.02 9.00 3.40
CA ARG A 37 8.28 7.89 2.77
C ARG A 37 7.04 7.50 3.59
N LYS A 38 7.16 7.34 4.91
CA LYS A 38 6.02 7.05 5.79
C LYS A 38 4.95 8.15 5.69
N CYS A 39 5.37 9.41 5.74
CA CYS A 39 4.47 10.56 5.63
C CYS A 39 3.72 10.58 4.29
N CYS A 40 4.41 10.27 3.19
CA CYS A 40 3.80 10.10 1.89
C CYS A 40 2.79 8.95 1.90
N SER A 41 3.09 7.81 2.53
CA SER A 41 2.16 6.69 2.58
C SER A 41 0.91 6.99 3.42
N HIS A 42 1.06 7.25 4.72
CA HIS A 42 -0.05 7.58 5.61
C HIS A 42 0.43 8.25 6.91
N PRO A 43 -0.19 9.35 7.40
CA PRO A 43 0.20 9.97 8.67
C PRO A 43 0.12 9.03 9.88
N TYR A 44 -0.83 8.10 9.91
CA TYR A 44 -1.00 7.17 11.05
C TYR A 44 0.14 6.15 11.22
N LEU A 45 1.10 6.13 10.29
CA LEU A 45 2.38 5.45 10.50
C LEU A 45 3.25 6.12 11.59
N PHE A 46 2.91 7.34 12.00
CA PHE A 46 3.49 8.03 13.15
C PHE A 46 2.61 7.87 14.38
N GLN A 47 3.24 7.59 15.53
CA GLN A 47 2.55 7.47 16.80
C GLN A 47 1.89 8.80 17.18
N GLY A 48 0.65 8.75 17.67
CA GLY A 48 -0.14 9.92 18.08
C GLY A 48 -0.66 10.77 16.93
N ALA A 49 -0.48 10.34 15.68
CA ALA A 49 -1.05 11.03 14.52
C ALA A 49 -2.56 10.76 14.38
N GLU A 50 -2.99 9.54 14.69
CA GLU A 50 -4.40 9.18 14.64
C GLU A 50 -5.19 9.86 15.75
N PRO A 51 -6.34 10.51 15.45
CA PRO A 51 -7.20 11.10 16.47
C PRO A 51 -7.69 10.04 17.44
N GLY A 52 -7.50 10.28 18.73
CA GLY A 52 -7.96 9.39 19.80
C GLY A 52 -7.01 9.37 21.01
N PRO A 53 -7.32 8.55 22.02
CA PRO A 53 -8.48 7.64 22.12
C PRO A 53 -9.86 8.36 22.22
N PRO A 54 -10.98 7.69 21.84
CA PRO A 54 -11.03 6.35 21.25
C PRO A 54 -10.64 6.36 19.76
N TYR A 55 -9.90 5.34 19.32
CA TYR A 55 -9.62 5.12 17.90
C TYR A 55 -10.84 4.50 17.24
N THR A 56 -11.32 5.11 16.16
CA THR A 56 -12.50 4.66 15.43
C THR A 56 -12.17 4.58 13.95
N THR A 57 -12.68 3.60 13.23
CA THR A 57 -12.54 3.58 11.78
C THR A 57 -13.57 4.52 11.16
N GLY A 58 -13.13 5.40 10.25
CA GLY A 58 -14.01 6.37 9.61
C GLY A 58 -13.35 7.11 8.45
N ASP A 59 -14.06 8.11 7.90
CA ASP A 59 -13.58 8.87 6.73
C ASP A 59 -12.25 9.61 6.97
N HIS A 60 -11.85 9.84 8.23
CA HIS A 60 -10.53 10.40 8.55
C HIS A 60 -9.38 9.48 8.11
N LEU A 61 -9.58 8.16 8.08
CA LEU A 61 -8.63 7.18 7.54
C LEU A 61 -8.36 7.43 6.06
N VAL A 62 -9.39 7.85 5.31
CA VAL A 62 -9.25 8.17 3.88
C VAL A 62 -8.71 9.58 3.68
N THR A 63 -9.38 10.57 4.28
CA THR A 63 -9.10 12.00 4.04
C THR A 63 -7.76 12.47 4.60
N SER A 64 -7.18 11.75 5.57
CA SER A 64 -5.86 12.07 6.12
C SER A 64 -4.70 11.71 5.19
N ALA A 65 -4.91 10.95 4.10
CA ALA A 65 -3.86 10.60 3.16
C ALA A 65 -4.28 10.74 1.68
N GLY A 66 -3.49 11.47 0.89
CA GLY A 66 -3.82 11.71 -0.52
C GLY A 66 -3.90 10.43 -1.37
N LYS A 67 -3.06 9.44 -1.08
CA LYS A 67 -3.13 8.12 -1.74
C LYS A 67 -4.39 7.34 -1.36
N MET A 68 -4.85 7.46 -0.12
CA MET A 68 -6.11 6.83 0.30
C MET A 68 -7.31 7.47 -0.40
N VAL A 69 -7.35 8.80 -0.54
CA VAL A 69 -8.39 9.48 -1.34
C VAL A 69 -8.43 8.99 -2.79
N LEU A 70 -7.26 8.75 -3.40
CA LEU A 70 -7.19 8.19 -4.75
C LEU A 70 -7.67 6.73 -4.78
N LEU A 71 -7.22 5.92 -3.83
CA LEU A 71 -7.61 4.51 -3.72
C LEU A 71 -9.13 4.37 -3.53
N ASP A 72 -9.71 5.20 -2.66
CA ASP A 72 -11.15 5.24 -2.35
C ASP A 72 -12.02 5.61 -3.55
N LYS A 73 -11.48 6.42 -4.47
CA LYS A 73 -12.15 6.71 -5.75
C LYS A 73 -11.92 5.65 -6.82
N LEU A 74 -10.83 4.90 -6.73
CA LEU A 74 -10.42 3.92 -7.74
C LEU A 74 -11.10 2.56 -7.52
N LEU A 75 -11.08 2.04 -6.28
CA LEU A 75 -11.60 0.71 -5.98
C LEU A 75 -13.07 0.49 -6.34
N PRO A 76 -14.01 1.43 -6.11
CA PRO A 76 -15.40 1.27 -6.55
C PRO A 76 -15.51 1.04 -8.06
N LYS A 77 -14.79 1.83 -8.86
CA LYS A 77 -14.79 1.74 -10.33
C LYS A 77 -14.20 0.43 -10.82
N LEU A 78 -13.19 -0.10 -10.13
CA LEU A 78 -12.62 -1.42 -10.45
C LEU A 78 -13.60 -2.54 -10.11
N LYS A 79 -14.28 -2.45 -8.95
CA LYS A 79 -15.29 -3.43 -8.54
C LYS A 79 -16.49 -3.45 -9.49
N GLU A 80 -16.97 -2.28 -9.93
CA GLU A 80 -18.05 -2.16 -10.93
C GLU A 80 -17.71 -2.82 -12.27
N ARG A 81 -16.42 -2.91 -12.61
CA ARG A 81 -15.92 -3.55 -13.84
C ARG A 81 -15.57 -5.03 -13.65
N ASP A 82 -15.90 -5.61 -12.50
CA ASP A 82 -15.54 -6.99 -12.16
C ASP A 82 -14.01 -7.25 -12.21
N SER A 83 -13.21 -6.21 -11.95
CA SER A 83 -11.77 -6.37 -11.79
C SER A 83 -11.45 -6.84 -10.37
N ARG A 84 -10.33 -7.54 -10.20
CA ARG A 84 -9.77 -7.88 -8.90
C ARG A 84 -8.37 -7.32 -8.74
N VAL A 85 -8.05 -6.92 -7.51
CA VAL A 85 -6.97 -5.97 -7.25
C VAL A 85 -5.92 -6.55 -6.31
N LEU A 86 -4.66 -6.54 -6.74
CA LEU A 86 -3.51 -6.76 -5.87
C LEU A 86 -2.98 -5.40 -5.41
N ILE A 87 -2.85 -5.17 -4.11
CA ILE A 87 -2.26 -3.94 -3.57
C ILE A 87 -0.95 -4.31 -2.88
N PHE A 88 0.16 -3.79 -3.40
CA PHE A 88 1.49 -3.98 -2.85
C PHE A 88 1.94 -2.78 -2.02
N SER A 89 2.57 -3.06 -0.89
CA SER A 89 3.21 -2.07 -0.02
C SER A 89 4.55 -2.59 0.52
N GLN A 90 5.51 -1.69 0.70
CA GLN A 90 6.78 -1.97 1.37
C GLN A 90 6.65 -2.00 2.89
N MET A 91 5.60 -1.39 3.45
CA MET A 91 5.41 -1.24 4.89
C MET A 91 4.25 -2.13 5.36
N THR A 92 4.52 -3.11 6.22
CA THR A 92 3.48 -3.99 6.79
C THR A 92 2.45 -3.20 7.60
N ARG A 93 2.90 -2.23 8.40
CA ARG A 93 2.01 -1.31 9.13
C ARG A 93 1.06 -0.50 8.24
N LEU A 94 1.38 -0.34 6.96
CA LEU A 94 0.46 0.28 6.00
C LEU A 94 -0.59 -0.71 5.50
N LEU A 95 -0.27 -2.01 5.46
CA LEU A 95 -1.25 -3.04 5.18
C LEU A 95 -2.32 -3.05 6.27
N ASP A 96 -1.95 -2.97 7.55
CA ASP A 96 -2.91 -2.86 8.67
C ASP A 96 -3.90 -1.70 8.46
N ILE A 97 -3.42 -0.52 8.06
CA ILE A 97 -4.24 0.66 7.75
C ILE A 97 -5.17 0.39 6.54
N LEU A 98 -4.67 -0.33 5.53
CA LEU A 98 -5.48 -0.73 4.38
C LEU A 98 -6.53 -1.76 4.76
N GLU A 99 -6.24 -2.69 5.68
CA GLU A 99 -7.19 -3.66 6.21
C GLU A 99 -8.37 -2.97 6.90
N ASP A 100 -8.08 -2.04 7.81
CA ASP A 100 -9.11 -1.23 8.48
C ASP A 100 -9.99 -0.49 7.47
N TYR A 101 -9.38 0.08 6.43
CA TYR A 101 -10.09 0.76 5.35
C TYR A 101 -10.98 -0.20 4.54
N LEU A 102 -10.47 -1.38 4.17
CA LEU A 102 -11.24 -2.37 3.41
C LEU A 102 -12.41 -2.90 4.24
N MET A 103 -12.21 -3.15 5.54
CA MET A 103 -13.28 -3.52 6.47
C MET A 103 -14.33 -2.42 6.56
N PHE A 104 -13.92 -1.16 6.74
CA PHE A 104 -14.82 0.00 6.81
C PHE A 104 -15.66 0.18 5.55
N ARG A 105 -15.08 -0.05 4.36
CA ARG A 105 -15.80 0.01 3.07
C ARG A 105 -16.52 -1.29 2.70
N GLY A 106 -16.44 -2.34 3.51
CA GLY A 106 -17.09 -3.63 3.27
C GLY A 106 -16.50 -4.43 2.10
N TYR A 107 -15.21 -4.26 1.81
CA TYR A 107 -14.51 -5.03 0.79
C TYR A 107 -13.94 -6.33 1.36
N GLN A 108 -14.29 -7.45 0.73
CA GLN A 108 -13.70 -8.75 1.06
C GLN A 108 -12.26 -8.83 0.56
N TYR A 109 -11.33 -9.19 1.45
CA TYR A 109 -9.92 -9.23 1.13
C TYR A 109 -9.19 -10.47 1.68
N CYS A 110 -7.99 -10.71 1.16
CA CYS A 110 -6.95 -11.57 1.71
C CYS A 110 -5.68 -10.75 1.94
N GLY A 111 -4.79 -11.19 2.82
CA GLY A 111 -3.54 -10.52 3.13
C GLY A 111 -2.39 -11.50 3.34
N ILE A 112 -1.21 -11.20 2.78
CA ILE A 112 0.03 -11.93 3.07
C ILE A 112 1.18 -10.92 3.26
N ASP A 113 1.91 -11.10 4.35
CA ASP A 113 3.17 -10.42 4.61
C ASP A 113 4.37 -11.39 4.60
N GLY A 114 5.57 -10.88 4.86
CA GLY A 114 6.79 -11.69 4.89
C GLY A 114 6.89 -12.65 6.08
N ASN A 115 5.97 -12.57 7.05
CA ASN A 115 5.95 -13.39 8.26
C ASN A 115 4.79 -14.40 8.27
N THR A 116 3.89 -14.33 7.28
CA THR A 116 2.74 -15.24 7.16
C THR A 116 3.23 -16.68 6.96
N GLY A 117 2.69 -17.60 7.78
CA GLY A 117 3.01 -19.01 7.74
C GLY A 117 2.71 -19.64 6.38
N GLY A 118 3.39 -20.74 6.04
CA GLY A 118 3.21 -21.42 4.76
C GLY A 118 1.76 -21.86 4.51
N GLU A 119 1.14 -22.47 5.51
CA GLU A 119 -0.24 -22.95 5.44
C GLU A 119 -1.25 -21.80 5.27
N ASP A 120 -1.17 -20.74 6.09
CA ASP A 120 -2.05 -19.56 6.01
C ASP A 120 -1.90 -18.83 4.67
N ARG A 121 -0.67 -18.78 4.17
CA ARG A 121 -0.36 -18.20 2.86
C ARG A 121 -1.04 -18.98 1.75
N ASP A 122 -0.89 -20.30 1.75
CA ASP A 122 -1.46 -21.16 0.71
C ASP A 122 -2.99 -21.13 0.77
N ALA A 123 -3.58 -21.14 1.96
CA ALA A 123 -5.02 -20.96 2.17
C ALA A 123 -5.53 -19.60 1.62
N SER A 124 -4.79 -18.52 1.84
CA SER A 124 -5.14 -17.18 1.33
C SER A 124 -5.08 -17.11 -0.20
N ILE A 125 -4.07 -17.74 -0.81
CA ILE A 125 -3.93 -17.84 -2.26
C ILE A 125 -5.05 -18.67 -2.86
N GLU A 126 -5.37 -19.82 -2.26
CA GLU A 126 -6.46 -20.69 -2.70
C GLU A 126 -7.81 -19.96 -2.60
N ALA A 127 -8.10 -19.34 -1.46
CA ALA A 127 -9.33 -18.59 -1.23
C ALA A 127 -9.52 -17.47 -2.27
N PHE A 128 -8.44 -16.78 -2.64
CA PHE A 128 -8.50 -15.75 -3.67
C PHE A 128 -8.68 -16.33 -5.08
N ASN A 129 -7.94 -17.38 -5.44
CA ASN A 129 -7.99 -17.95 -6.79
C ASN A 129 -9.19 -18.88 -7.05
N LYS A 130 -9.91 -19.30 -6.01
CA LYS A 130 -11.07 -20.18 -6.12
C LYS A 130 -12.10 -19.62 -7.13
N PRO A 131 -12.66 -20.47 -8.02
CA PRO A 131 -13.75 -20.04 -8.90
C PRO A 131 -14.92 -19.45 -8.11
N GLY A 132 -15.39 -18.27 -8.52
CA GLY A 132 -16.48 -17.56 -7.82
C GLY A 132 -16.09 -16.98 -6.46
N SER A 133 -14.78 -16.83 -6.17
CA SER A 133 -14.33 -16.17 -4.94
C SER A 133 -14.90 -14.76 -4.81
N GLU A 134 -15.41 -14.45 -3.62
CA GLU A 134 -15.89 -13.11 -3.26
C GLU A 134 -14.75 -12.15 -2.90
N LYS A 135 -13.51 -12.64 -2.82
CA LYS A 135 -12.34 -11.84 -2.46
C LYS A 135 -12.00 -10.88 -3.59
N PHE A 136 -12.15 -9.59 -3.31
CA PHE A 136 -11.95 -8.51 -4.28
C PHE A 136 -10.52 -7.96 -4.26
N VAL A 137 -9.95 -7.80 -3.05
CA VAL A 137 -8.59 -7.25 -2.86
C VAL A 137 -7.66 -8.30 -2.26
N PHE A 138 -6.42 -8.34 -2.73
CA PHE A 138 -5.33 -9.03 -2.07
C PHE A 138 -4.28 -8.01 -1.62
N LEU A 139 -4.04 -7.92 -0.32
CA LEU A 139 -2.98 -7.10 0.26
C LEU A 139 -1.67 -7.89 0.34
N LEU A 140 -0.60 -7.34 -0.22
CA LEU A 140 0.70 -7.99 -0.22
C LEU A 140 1.79 -7.04 0.26
N SER A 141 2.64 -7.55 1.16
CA SER A 141 3.95 -6.91 1.31
C SER A 141 4.78 -7.20 0.06
N THR A 142 5.54 -6.22 -0.45
CA THR A 142 6.37 -6.46 -1.64
C THR A 142 7.39 -7.58 -1.41
N ARG A 143 7.83 -7.76 -0.16
CA ARG A 143 8.69 -8.89 0.26
C ARG A 143 8.03 -10.25 0.06
N ALA A 144 6.74 -10.38 0.37
CA ALA A 144 5.96 -11.60 0.14
C ALA A 144 5.78 -11.89 -1.36
N GLY A 145 5.79 -10.86 -2.22
CA GLY A 145 5.75 -11.02 -3.68
C GLY A 145 6.92 -11.83 -4.25
N GLY A 146 8.08 -11.81 -3.60
CA GLY A 146 9.28 -12.57 -3.99
C GLY A 146 9.17 -14.09 -3.80
N LEU A 147 8.09 -14.59 -3.16
CA LEU A 147 7.93 -16.00 -2.80
C LEU A 147 7.41 -16.91 -3.94
N GLY A 148 7.36 -16.43 -5.18
CA GLY A 148 6.96 -17.26 -6.32
C GLY A 148 5.46 -17.49 -6.48
N ILE A 149 4.61 -16.78 -5.72
CA ILE A 149 3.15 -16.95 -5.70
C ILE A 149 2.48 -16.70 -7.07
N ASN A 150 1.32 -17.30 -7.29
CA ASN A 150 0.53 -17.14 -8.50
C ASN A 150 -0.85 -16.57 -8.17
N LEU A 151 -1.13 -15.35 -8.64
CA LEU A 151 -2.40 -14.65 -8.44
C LEU A 151 -2.99 -14.21 -9.79
N ALA A 152 -2.88 -15.07 -10.80
CA ALA A 152 -3.32 -14.84 -12.19
C ALA A 152 -4.83 -14.58 -12.35
N THR A 153 -5.58 -14.59 -11.25
CA THR A 153 -7.01 -14.37 -11.24
C THR A 153 -7.38 -12.90 -10.92
N ALA A 154 -6.39 -12.08 -10.53
CA ALA A 154 -6.47 -10.62 -10.47
C ALA A 154 -5.91 -9.96 -11.74
N ASP A 155 -6.57 -8.92 -12.22
CA ASP A 155 -6.24 -8.17 -13.44
C ASP A 155 -5.76 -6.74 -13.16
N VAL A 156 -5.77 -6.30 -11.90
CA VAL A 156 -5.25 -4.99 -11.51
C VAL A 156 -4.17 -5.12 -10.45
N VAL A 157 -3.08 -4.39 -10.62
CA VAL A 157 -1.99 -4.27 -9.66
C VAL A 157 -1.85 -2.82 -9.25
N ILE A 158 -1.93 -2.52 -7.96
CA ILE A 158 -1.67 -1.21 -7.37
C ILE A 158 -0.38 -1.30 -6.57
N LEU A 159 0.66 -0.61 -7.02
CA LEU A 159 1.88 -0.38 -6.25
C LEU A 159 1.64 0.86 -5.38
N TYR A 160 1.21 0.66 -4.13
CA TYR A 160 0.86 1.75 -3.23
C TYR A 160 2.10 2.59 -2.91
N ASP A 161 3.23 1.94 -2.65
CA ASP A 161 4.54 2.55 -2.64
C ASP A 161 5.57 1.65 -3.33
N SER A 162 6.64 2.27 -3.82
CA SER A 162 7.60 1.62 -4.72
C SER A 162 8.86 1.20 -3.99
N ASP A 163 9.42 0.07 -4.42
CA ASP A 163 10.76 -0.32 -4.00
C ASP A 163 11.82 0.66 -4.55
N TRP A 164 12.98 0.72 -3.90
CA TRP A 164 14.14 1.42 -4.44
C TRP A 164 14.75 0.67 -5.63
N ASN A 165 14.62 -0.66 -5.65
CA ASN A 165 15.00 -1.52 -6.77
C ASN A 165 13.77 -1.77 -7.69
N PRO A 166 13.72 -1.20 -8.91
CA PRO A 166 12.60 -1.36 -9.82
C PRO A 166 12.28 -2.82 -10.18
N GLN A 167 13.27 -3.72 -10.10
CA GLN A 167 13.07 -5.15 -10.38
C GLN A 167 12.12 -5.80 -9.37
N VAL A 168 12.12 -5.34 -8.12
CA VAL A 168 11.24 -5.87 -7.07
C VAL A 168 9.78 -5.53 -7.40
N ASP A 169 9.52 -4.31 -7.86
CA ASP A 169 8.19 -3.89 -8.30
C ASP A 169 7.76 -4.59 -9.61
N LEU A 170 8.69 -4.93 -10.50
CA LEU A 170 8.41 -5.71 -11.70
C LEU A 170 7.97 -7.14 -11.34
N GLN A 171 8.69 -7.79 -10.42
CA GLN A 171 8.31 -9.12 -9.92
C GLN A 171 6.93 -9.13 -9.25
N ALA A 172 6.56 -8.05 -8.58
CA ALA A 172 5.22 -7.88 -8.02
C ALA A 172 4.13 -7.82 -9.12
N GLN A 173 4.39 -7.13 -10.23
CA GLN A 173 3.47 -7.09 -11.38
C GLN A 173 3.31 -8.47 -12.03
N ASP A 174 4.40 -9.22 -12.15
CA ASP A 174 4.41 -10.59 -12.69
C ASP A 174 3.58 -11.58 -11.87
N ARG A 175 3.10 -11.23 -10.67
CA ARG A 175 2.17 -12.07 -9.89
C ARG A 175 0.80 -12.17 -10.55
N ALA A 176 0.36 -11.09 -11.21
CA ALA A 176 -0.87 -11.04 -12.00
C ALA A 176 -0.61 -11.30 -13.50
N HIS A 177 0.51 -10.80 -14.02
CA HIS A 177 0.93 -10.98 -15.41
C HIS A 177 1.63 -12.34 -15.61
N ARG A 178 0.88 -13.43 -15.41
CA ARG A 178 1.37 -14.81 -15.48
C ARG A 178 0.49 -15.69 -16.37
N ILE A 179 1.05 -16.81 -16.84
CA ILE A 179 0.31 -17.84 -17.59
C ILE A 179 -0.94 -18.24 -16.80
N GLY A 180 -2.11 -18.13 -17.43
CA GLY A 180 -3.41 -18.36 -16.81
C GLY A 180 -4.27 -17.10 -16.69
N GLN A 181 -3.67 -15.91 -16.82
CA GLN A 181 -4.40 -14.65 -16.91
C GLN A 181 -5.22 -14.57 -18.21
N LYS A 182 -6.46 -14.09 -18.10
CA LYS A 182 -7.41 -13.96 -19.22
C LYS A 182 -7.83 -12.52 -19.52
N LYS A 183 -7.63 -11.59 -18.59
CA LYS A 183 -7.92 -10.16 -18.73
C LYS A 183 -6.61 -9.38 -18.94
N GLU A 184 -6.69 -8.21 -19.55
CA GLU A 184 -5.55 -7.29 -19.65
C GLU A 184 -5.13 -6.83 -18.25
N VAL A 185 -3.84 -6.91 -17.93
CA VAL A 185 -3.33 -6.51 -16.61
C VAL A 185 -3.03 -5.03 -16.58
N GLN A 186 -3.70 -4.30 -15.68
CA GLN A 186 -3.47 -2.87 -15.46
C GLN A 186 -2.61 -2.62 -14.22
N VAL A 187 -1.56 -1.83 -14.36
CA VAL A 187 -0.65 -1.49 -13.26
C VAL A 187 -0.76 -0.01 -12.91
N PHE A 188 -1.20 0.30 -11.69
CA PHE A 188 -1.24 1.64 -11.12
C PHE A 188 -0.10 1.83 -10.12
N ARG A 189 0.84 2.72 -10.42
CA ARG A 189 1.90 3.12 -9.49
C ARG A 189 1.56 4.45 -8.83
N PHE A 190 1.37 4.46 -7.51
CA PHE A 190 1.02 5.69 -6.81
C PHE A 190 2.25 6.52 -6.47
N LEU A 191 2.34 7.70 -7.09
CA LEU A 191 3.40 8.68 -6.88
C LEU A 191 2.86 9.89 -6.13
N HIS A 192 3.72 10.53 -5.33
CA HIS A 192 3.43 11.84 -4.76
C HIS A 192 3.93 12.94 -5.69
N GLY A 193 3.01 13.71 -6.25
CA GLY A 193 3.34 14.98 -6.89
C GLY A 193 3.69 16.03 -5.82
N VAL A 194 4.82 16.72 -6.02
CA VAL A 194 5.16 17.92 -5.25
C VAL A 194 4.67 19.11 -6.06
N HIS A 195 3.48 19.62 -5.73
CA HIS A 195 3.05 20.92 -6.21
C HIS A 195 3.50 21.95 -5.18
N TYR A 196 4.48 22.78 -5.57
CA TYR A 196 4.91 23.96 -4.84
C TYR A 196 3.87 25.06 -4.95
#